data_AF-A0AA86M6W4-F1
#
_entry.id   AF-A0AA86M6W4-F1
#
_cell.length_a   1.000
_cell.length_b   1.000
_cell.length_c   1.000
_cell.angle_alpha   90.00
_cell.angle_beta   90.00
_cell.angle_gamma   90.00
#
_symmetry.space_group_name_H-M   'P 1'
#
loop_
_entity.id
_entity.type
_entity.pdbx_description
1 polymer ?
#
loop_
_entity_poly.entity_id
_entity_poly.type
_entity_poly.pdbx_seq_one_letter_code
_entity_poly.pdbx_strand_id
1 'polypeptide(L)'
;MTGLPATKPRKADVPELATEALWQELELTPKPGLVDKLSNGAHRDMDHALFARSITAITPWFPRFAELGNTHADKPAAEQLRVIRPMGIACEQAMYAATGGVNTHKGGIFALGLLCFAAGRVATVSSERLCNEVSHITHGLVARELAGRSGQATAGERQYQHYGLTGARGEAESGFATVRKALSTWNGQQLHDLLLRLMAINPDSNLVARGGIDGLGYVQDYARRLLATGWDHHALVTMDRALIDRNLSPGGSADLLSVGWVLAGCGL
;
A
#
# COMPACT_ATOMS: atom_id res chain seq x y z
N MET A 1 -30.53 0.16 -36.79
CA MET A 1 -29.70 -0.58 -35.82
C MET A 1 -28.24 -0.28 -36.09
N THR A 2 -27.73 0.81 -35.50
CA THR A 2 -26.30 1.16 -35.55
C THR A 2 -25.68 0.64 -34.26
N GLY A 3 -24.95 -0.47 -34.35
CA GLY A 3 -24.21 -1.03 -33.22
C GLY A 3 -23.17 -0.02 -32.73
N LEU A 4 -23.22 0.29 -31.43
CA LEU A 4 -22.14 1.00 -30.75
C LEU A 4 -20.85 0.18 -30.92
N PRO A 5 -19.72 0.80 -31.34
CA PRO A 5 -18.47 0.07 -31.45
C PRO A 5 -18.07 -0.43 -30.06
N ALA A 6 -17.86 -1.75 -29.95
CA ALA A 6 -17.27 -2.35 -28.76
C ALA A 6 -15.93 -1.67 -28.50
N THR A 7 -15.86 -0.85 -27.45
CA THR A 7 -14.62 -0.29 -26.95
C THR A 7 -13.73 -1.47 -26.56
N LYS A 8 -12.63 -1.66 -27.29
CA LYS A 8 -11.58 -2.61 -26.87
C LYS A 8 -11.22 -2.26 -25.42
N PRO A 9 -11.12 -3.25 -24.51
CA PRO A 9 -10.70 -2.95 -23.14
C PRO A 9 -9.36 -2.22 -23.20
N ARG A 10 -9.30 -1.01 -22.63
CA ARG A 10 -8.07 -0.23 -22.50
C ARG A 10 -7.11 -1.10 -21.68
N LYS A 11 -5.88 -1.29 -22.17
CA LYS A 11 -4.83 -1.95 -21.39
C LYS A 11 -4.66 -1.16 -20.08
N ALA A 12 -4.61 -1.86 -18.95
CA ALA A 12 -4.40 -1.21 -17.66
C ALA A 12 -3.06 -0.45 -17.66
N ASP A 13 -3.11 0.84 -17.36
CA ASP A 13 -1.93 1.70 -17.20
C ASP A 13 -1.59 1.72 -15.71
N VAL A 14 -0.63 0.88 -15.30
CA VAL A 14 -0.27 0.70 -13.89
C VAL A 14 0.28 1.99 -13.25
N PRO A 15 1.14 2.78 -13.91
CA PRO A 15 1.51 4.12 -13.41
C PRO A 15 0.34 5.08 -13.19
N GLU A 16 -0.63 5.13 -14.10
CA GLU A 16 -1.85 5.94 -13.96
C GLU A 16 -2.67 5.44 -12.76
N LEU A 17 -2.90 4.12 -12.67
CA LEU A 17 -3.60 3.49 -11.55
C LEU A 17 -2.90 3.72 -10.20
N ALA A 18 -1.56 3.74 -10.16
CA ALA A 18 -0.81 4.03 -8.94
C ALA A 18 -1.01 5.47 -8.47
N THR A 19 -1.11 6.41 -9.42
CA THR A 19 -1.43 7.81 -9.12
C THR A 19 -2.86 7.95 -8.60
N GLU A 20 -3.82 7.30 -9.28
CA GLU A 20 -5.22 7.27 -8.87
C GLU A 20 -5.36 6.64 -7.49
N ALA A 21 -4.66 5.53 -7.22
CA ALA A 21 -4.72 4.83 -5.94
C ALA A 21 -4.41 5.75 -4.76
N LEU A 22 -3.35 6.57 -4.87
CA LEU A 22 -2.98 7.51 -3.82
C LEU A 22 -4.04 8.59 -3.60
N TRP A 23 -4.63 9.12 -4.68
CA TRP A 23 -5.71 10.09 -4.56
C TRP A 23 -6.98 9.46 -3.98
N GLN A 24 -7.35 8.26 -4.42
CA GLN A 24 -8.52 7.54 -3.90
C GLN A 24 -8.35 7.18 -2.42
N GLU A 25 -7.14 6.82 -2.01
CA GLU A 25 -6.79 6.60 -0.60
C GLU A 25 -6.92 7.90 0.21
N LEU A 26 -6.37 9.01 -0.27
CA LEU A 26 -6.43 10.31 0.44
C LEU A 26 -7.86 10.86 0.53
N GLU A 27 -8.64 10.68 -0.52
CA GLU A 27 -9.99 11.23 -0.65
C GLU A 27 -11.05 10.34 0.01
N LEU A 28 -10.71 9.11 0.41
CA LEU A 28 -11.58 8.25 1.19
C LEU A 28 -11.84 8.89 2.55
N THR A 29 -13.11 9.16 2.86
CA THR A 29 -13.49 9.89 4.08
C THR A 29 -14.87 9.40 4.55
N PRO A 30 -15.04 9.01 5.83
CA PRO A 30 -14.03 8.99 6.90
C PRO A 30 -13.03 7.83 6.74
N LYS A 31 -11.77 8.07 7.11
CA LYS A 31 -10.70 7.06 7.05
C LYS A 31 -10.13 6.80 8.46
N PRO A 32 -10.69 5.82 9.21
CA PRO A 32 -10.46 5.69 10.64
C PRO A 32 -8.98 5.66 11.06
N GLY A 33 -8.58 6.61 11.90
CA GLY A 33 -7.23 6.76 12.47
C GLY A 33 -6.18 7.31 11.50
N LEU A 34 -6.53 7.52 10.24
CA LEU A 34 -5.65 7.99 9.16
C LEU A 34 -5.95 9.44 8.79
N VAL A 35 -5.05 10.08 8.04
CA VAL A 35 -5.26 11.43 7.51
C VAL A 35 -6.31 11.40 6.40
N ASP A 36 -7.35 12.22 6.51
CA ASP A 36 -8.38 12.38 5.50
C ASP A 36 -8.87 13.85 5.44
N LYS A 37 -10.05 14.10 4.84
CA LYS A 37 -10.61 15.47 4.77
C LYS A 37 -11.21 15.97 6.08
N LEU A 38 -11.54 15.09 7.02
CA LEU A 38 -12.16 15.46 8.29
C LEU A 38 -11.12 15.74 9.36
N SER A 39 -9.99 15.03 9.35
CA SER A 39 -8.94 15.21 10.35
C SER A 39 -7.56 14.71 9.92
N ASN A 40 -6.55 14.97 10.76
CA ASN A 40 -5.21 14.39 10.63
C ASN A 40 -5.13 12.95 11.18
N GLY A 41 -6.27 12.33 11.54
CA GLY A 41 -6.31 11.05 12.21
C GLY A 41 -5.49 11.07 13.49
N ALA A 42 -4.75 9.98 13.74
CA ALA A 42 -3.85 9.87 14.88
C ALA A 42 -2.50 10.59 14.67
N HIS A 43 -2.35 11.45 13.66
CA HIS A 43 -1.10 12.15 13.37
C HIS A 43 -1.10 13.59 13.88
N ARG A 44 0.10 14.11 14.15
CA ARG A 44 0.33 15.51 14.56
C ARG A 44 1.27 16.26 13.61
N ASP A 45 1.92 15.53 12.73
CA ASP A 45 3.01 15.95 11.84
C ASP A 45 2.61 15.99 10.37
N MET A 46 1.41 15.53 10.03
CA MET A 46 0.89 15.46 8.66
C MET A 46 -0.60 15.77 8.60
N ASP A 47 -1.03 16.32 7.46
CA ASP A 47 -2.40 16.70 7.14
C ASP A 47 -2.71 16.39 5.66
N HIS A 48 -3.97 16.58 5.26
CA HIS A 48 -4.43 16.31 3.90
C HIS A 48 -3.63 17.09 2.84
N ALA A 49 -3.32 18.37 3.11
CA ALA A 49 -2.58 19.21 2.18
C ALA A 49 -1.13 18.73 1.99
N LEU A 50 -0.49 18.22 3.03
CA LEU A 50 0.84 17.61 2.97
C LEU A 50 0.83 16.32 2.15
N PHE A 51 -0.19 15.48 2.31
CA PHE A 51 -0.40 14.31 1.47
C PHE A 51 -0.58 14.70 0.00
N ALA A 52 -1.45 15.67 -0.31
CA ALA A 52 -1.65 16.17 -1.66
C ALA A 52 -0.34 16.66 -2.32
N ARG A 53 0.47 17.45 -1.59
CA ARG A 53 1.80 17.87 -2.07
C ARG A 53 2.73 16.69 -2.32
N SER A 54 2.72 15.70 -1.42
CA SER A 54 3.50 14.48 -1.58
C SER A 54 3.08 13.72 -2.83
N ILE A 55 1.79 13.54 -3.09
CA ILE A 55 1.27 12.82 -4.26
C ILE A 55 1.77 13.52 -5.53
N THR A 56 1.61 14.85 -5.63
CA THR A 56 2.14 15.62 -6.77
C THR A 56 3.64 15.42 -6.98
N ALA A 57 4.43 15.31 -5.91
CA ALA A 57 5.88 15.13 -6.00
C ALA A 57 6.29 13.72 -6.46
N ILE A 58 5.52 12.67 -6.10
CA ILE A 58 5.87 11.27 -6.41
C ILE A 58 5.22 10.74 -7.68
N THR A 59 4.09 11.29 -8.13
CA THR A 59 3.40 10.89 -9.37
C THR A 59 4.32 10.79 -10.60
N PRO A 60 5.23 11.75 -10.87
CA PRO A 60 6.12 11.67 -12.03
C PRO A 60 7.12 10.49 -12.00
N TRP A 61 7.25 9.80 -10.86
CA TRP A 61 8.15 8.66 -10.71
C TRP A 61 7.52 7.34 -11.15
N PHE A 62 6.20 7.19 -11.11
CA PHE A 62 5.54 5.93 -11.47
C PHE A 62 5.81 5.47 -12.91
N PRO A 63 5.73 6.34 -13.93
CA PRO A 63 6.13 5.96 -15.29
C PRO A 63 7.61 5.58 -15.38
N ARG A 64 8.49 6.24 -14.61
CA ARG A 64 9.93 5.94 -14.58
C ARG A 64 10.23 4.55 -14.04
N PHE A 65 9.48 4.09 -13.03
CA PHE A 65 9.59 2.70 -12.56
C PHE A 65 9.23 1.71 -13.68
N ALA A 66 8.14 1.97 -14.41
CA ALA A 66 7.73 1.12 -15.53
C ALA A 66 8.75 1.12 -16.68
N GLU A 67 9.28 2.28 -17.06
CA GLU A 67 10.33 2.42 -18.08
C GLU A 67 11.61 1.65 -17.70
N LEU A 68 12.03 1.75 -16.43
CA LEU A 68 13.16 1.00 -15.91
C LEU A 68 12.90 -0.51 -15.94
N GLY A 69 11.68 -0.91 -15.56
CA GLY A 69 11.21 -2.29 -15.65
C GLY A 69 11.34 -2.84 -17.07
N ASN A 70 10.80 -2.11 -18.04
CA ASN A 70 10.87 -2.46 -19.46
C ASN A 70 12.32 -2.56 -19.98
N THR A 71 13.18 -1.60 -19.62
CA THR A 71 14.61 -1.62 -19.97
C THR A 71 15.35 -2.85 -19.42
N HIS A 72 14.81 -3.45 -18.36
CA HIS A 72 15.40 -4.60 -17.69
C HIS A 72 14.60 -5.89 -17.88
N ALA A 73 13.56 -5.92 -18.73
CA ALA A 73 12.63 -7.05 -18.86
C ALA A 73 13.34 -8.39 -19.10
N ASP A 74 14.39 -8.40 -19.94
CA ASP A 74 15.15 -9.61 -20.30
C ASP A 74 16.11 -10.11 -19.20
N LYS A 75 16.27 -9.36 -18.11
CA LYS A 75 17.19 -9.71 -17.02
C LYS A 75 16.48 -10.49 -15.91
N PRO A 76 17.19 -11.36 -15.16
CA PRO A 76 16.59 -12.16 -14.09
C PRO A 76 15.95 -11.31 -13.00
N ALA A 77 14.72 -11.65 -12.58
CA ALA A 77 13.96 -10.90 -11.58
C ALA A 77 14.72 -10.74 -10.24
N ALA A 78 15.38 -11.80 -9.77
CA ALA A 78 16.15 -11.83 -8.52
C ALA A 78 17.28 -10.78 -8.46
N GLU A 79 17.70 -10.24 -9.61
CA GLU A 79 18.72 -9.21 -9.69
C GLU A 79 18.15 -7.78 -9.69
N GLN A 80 16.84 -7.61 -9.86
CA GLN A 80 16.27 -6.30 -10.16
C GLN A 80 16.06 -5.43 -8.92
N LEU A 81 15.91 -6.00 -7.73
CA LEU A 81 15.73 -5.19 -6.53
C LEU A 81 16.88 -4.19 -6.32
N ARG A 82 18.12 -4.58 -6.66
CA ARG A 82 19.30 -3.69 -6.58
C ARG A 82 19.23 -2.53 -7.59
N VAL A 83 18.54 -2.73 -8.72
CA VAL A 83 18.36 -1.76 -9.79
C VAL A 83 17.23 -0.77 -9.46
N ILE A 84 16.13 -1.26 -8.88
CA ILE A 84 14.97 -0.44 -8.47
C ILE A 84 15.32 0.47 -7.30
N ARG A 85 16.13 -0.02 -6.35
CA ARG A 85 16.35 0.61 -5.05
C ARG A 85 16.84 2.07 -5.14
N PRO A 86 17.82 2.45 -5.99
CA PRO A 86 18.19 3.86 -6.16
C PRO A 86 17.03 4.75 -6.64
N MET A 87 16.17 4.24 -7.53
CA MET A 87 14.99 4.97 -8.00
C MET A 87 13.94 5.13 -6.90
N GLY A 88 13.72 4.07 -6.10
CA GLY A 88 12.89 4.11 -4.89
C GLY A 88 13.36 5.18 -3.90
N ILE A 89 14.66 5.19 -3.59
CA ILE A 89 15.26 6.19 -2.69
C ILE A 89 15.08 7.60 -3.25
N ALA A 90 15.30 7.82 -4.54
CA ALA A 90 15.14 9.14 -5.13
C ALA A 90 13.67 9.63 -5.10
N CYS A 91 12.71 8.73 -5.30
CA CYS A 91 11.28 9.00 -5.12
C CYS A 91 10.95 9.36 -3.65
N GLU A 92 11.48 8.60 -2.68
CA GLU A 92 11.35 8.94 -1.25
C GLU A 92 11.93 10.33 -0.94
N GLN A 93 13.07 10.70 -1.53
CA GLN A 93 13.65 12.03 -1.33
C GLN A 93 12.78 13.14 -1.95
N ALA A 94 12.14 12.91 -3.09
CA ALA A 94 11.19 13.85 -3.67
C ALA A 94 9.97 14.06 -2.76
N MET A 95 9.44 12.99 -2.17
CA MET A 95 8.43 13.06 -1.11
C MET A 95 8.93 13.91 0.06
N TYR A 96 10.06 13.54 0.68
CA TYR A 96 10.58 14.25 1.86
C TYR A 96 10.85 15.73 1.58
N ALA A 97 11.35 16.09 0.39
CA ALA A 97 11.55 17.47 0.00
C ALA A 97 10.22 18.25 -0.07
N ALA A 98 9.17 17.65 -0.64
CA ALA A 98 7.84 18.26 -0.74
C ALA A 98 7.09 18.34 0.61
N THR A 99 7.46 17.47 1.56
CA THR A 99 6.79 17.36 2.86
C THR A 99 7.60 17.92 4.03
N GLY A 100 8.74 18.55 3.79
CA GLY A 100 9.58 19.09 4.86
C GLY A 100 10.15 18.01 5.79
N GLY A 101 10.42 16.81 5.25
CA GLY A 101 10.99 15.68 5.98
C GLY A 101 9.97 14.72 6.59
N VAL A 102 8.67 14.98 6.43
CA VAL A 102 7.62 14.12 6.97
C VAL A 102 7.37 12.91 6.06
N ASN A 103 7.25 11.72 6.65
CA ASN A 103 6.94 10.50 5.91
C ASN A 103 5.42 10.35 5.69
N THR A 104 4.95 10.62 4.48
CA THR A 104 3.53 10.46 4.10
C THR A 104 3.25 9.15 3.36
N HIS A 105 4.17 8.70 2.49
CA HIS A 105 3.91 7.58 1.56
C HIS A 105 5.08 6.61 1.38
N LYS A 106 6.00 6.47 2.35
CA LYS A 106 7.17 5.57 2.16
C LYS A 106 6.77 4.12 1.83
N GLY A 107 5.76 3.57 2.49
CA GLY A 107 5.26 2.22 2.21
C GLY A 107 4.56 2.14 0.84
N GLY A 108 3.71 3.12 0.52
CA GLY A 108 3.08 3.27 -0.78
C GLY A 108 4.09 3.39 -1.94
N ILE A 109 5.14 4.20 -1.80
CA ILE A 109 6.23 4.32 -2.80
C ILE A 109 6.89 2.96 -3.03
N PHE A 110 7.20 2.23 -1.96
CA PHE A 110 7.80 0.90 -2.07
C PHE A 110 6.89 -0.08 -2.82
N ALA A 111 5.61 -0.17 -2.43
CA ALA A 111 4.69 -1.13 -3.03
C ALA A 111 4.27 -0.76 -4.46
N LEU A 112 3.85 0.48 -4.69
CA LEU A 112 3.42 0.96 -6.01
C LEU A 112 4.58 1.06 -6.99
N GLY A 113 5.78 1.43 -6.53
CA GLY A 113 7.00 1.43 -7.35
C GLY A 113 7.36 0.03 -7.85
N LEU A 114 7.23 -1.00 -6.98
CA LEU A 114 7.41 -2.40 -7.38
C LEU A 114 6.37 -2.85 -8.41
N LEU A 115 5.10 -2.49 -8.24
CA LEU A 115 4.04 -2.80 -9.21
C LEU A 115 4.28 -2.12 -10.56
N CYS A 116 4.63 -0.84 -10.57
CA CYS A 116 4.95 -0.11 -11.80
C CYS A 116 6.14 -0.74 -12.52
N PHE A 117 7.20 -1.09 -11.78
CA PHE A 117 8.36 -1.76 -12.34
C PHE A 117 8.03 -3.15 -12.89
N ALA A 118 7.24 -3.95 -12.15
CA ALA A 118 6.75 -5.24 -12.62
C ALA A 118 5.90 -5.10 -13.89
N ALA A 119 5.06 -4.07 -13.99
CA ALA A 119 4.24 -3.79 -15.16
C ALA A 119 5.08 -3.56 -16.43
N GLY A 120 6.23 -2.89 -16.30
CA GLY A 120 7.18 -2.72 -17.40
C GLY A 120 7.86 -4.01 -17.84
N ARG A 121 7.99 -5.00 -16.93
CA ARG A 121 8.69 -6.27 -17.21
C ARG A 121 7.80 -7.33 -17.84
N VAL A 122 6.51 -7.33 -17.54
CA VAL A 122 5.59 -8.36 -18.01
C VAL A 122 5.08 -8.05 -19.42
N ALA A 123 5.02 -9.07 -20.28
CA ALA A 123 4.50 -8.92 -21.64
C ALA A 123 3.01 -8.53 -21.69
N THR A 124 2.25 -8.87 -20.64
CA THR A 124 0.84 -8.50 -20.50
C THR A 124 0.56 -8.26 -19.03
N VAL A 125 -0.09 -7.14 -18.73
CA VAL A 125 -0.48 -6.75 -17.38
C VAL A 125 -1.74 -7.52 -16.97
N SER A 126 -1.66 -8.18 -15.82
CA SER A 126 -2.80 -8.70 -15.04
C SER A 126 -2.43 -8.71 -13.56
N SER A 127 -3.41 -8.71 -12.66
CA SER A 127 -3.15 -8.77 -11.21
C SER A 127 -2.22 -9.94 -10.84
N GLU A 128 -2.51 -11.13 -11.34
CA GLU A 128 -1.71 -12.34 -11.10
C GLU A 128 -0.26 -12.17 -11.56
N ARG A 129 -0.05 -11.66 -12.79
CA ARG A 129 1.29 -11.50 -13.36
C ARG A 129 2.11 -10.46 -12.59
N LEU A 130 1.48 -9.36 -12.18
CA LEU A 130 2.14 -8.34 -11.36
C LEU A 130 2.54 -8.92 -10.00
N CYS A 131 1.63 -9.63 -9.32
CA CYS A 131 1.91 -10.25 -8.03
C CYS A 131 3.06 -11.26 -8.10
N ASN A 132 3.06 -12.12 -9.12
CA ASN A 132 4.11 -13.12 -9.33
C ASN A 132 5.46 -12.45 -9.61
N GLU A 133 5.47 -11.44 -10.48
CA GLU A 133 6.71 -10.75 -10.83
C GLU A 133 7.29 -9.97 -9.64
N VAL A 134 6.45 -9.29 -8.84
CA VAL A 134 6.90 -8.64 -7.60
C VAL A 134 7.47 -9.66 -6.61
N SER A 135 6.83 -10.83 -6.44
CA SER A 135 7.35 -11.90 -5.59
C SER A 135 8.72 -12.39 -6.06
N HIS A 136 8.91 -12.58 -7.37
CA HIS A 136 10.21 -12.97 -7.93
C HIS A 136 11.30 -11.90 -7.73
N ILE A 137 10.97 -10.63 -7.94
CA ILE A 137 11.90 -9.50 -7.73
C ILE A 137 12.34 -9.44 -6.26
N THR A 138 11.43 -9.71 -5.34
CA THR A 138 11.64 -9.57 -3.90
C THR A 138 11.94 -10.88 -3.18
N HIS A 139 12.18 -11.97 -3.92
CA HIS A 139 12.49 -13.27 -3.32
C HIS A 139 13.71 -13.19 -2.38
N GLY A 140 13.55 -13.68 -1.15
CA GLY A 140 14.55 -13.66 -0.08
C GLY A 140 14.74 -12.30 0.59
N LEU A 141 13.89 -11.30 0.31
CA LEU A 141 14.00 -9.94 0.86
C LEU A 141 13.90 -9.92 2.39
N VAL A 142 12.92 -10.62 2.96
CA VAL A 142 12.72 -10.73 4.41
C VAL A 142 13.95 -11.36 5.07
N ALA A 143 14.44 -12.48 4.54
CA ALA A 143 15.61 -13.15 5.10
C ALA A 143 16.87 -12.27 5.05
N ARG A 144 17.11 -11.56 3.93
CA ARG A 144 18.28 -10.68 3.78
C ARG A 144 18.22 -9.43 4.65
N GLU A 145 17.04 -8.83 4.82
CA GLU A 145 16.91 -7.50 5.43
C GLU A 145 16.31 -7.47 6.84
N LEU A 146 15.66 -8.54 7.30
CA LEU A 146 15.03 -8.59 8.62
C LEU A 146 15.64 -9.64 9.55
N ALA A 147 16.22 -10.73 9.02
CA ALA A 147 16.82 -11.78 9.84
C ALA A 147 18.24 -11.46 10.34
N GLY A 148 18.94 -10.52 9.68
CA GLY A 148 20.29 -10.09 10.05
C GLY A 148 20.32 -9.26 11.34
N ARG A 149 21.37 -9.42 12.14
CA ARG A 149 21.67 -8.58 13.30
C ARG A 149 22.63 -7.46 12.87
N SER A 150 22.11 -6.35 12.38
CA SER A 150 22.89 -5.11 12.27
C SER A 150 22.80 -4.33 13.60
N GLY A 151 23.85 -3.58 13.95
CA GLY A 151 24.07 -3.08 15.32
C GLY A 151 22.91 -2.27 15.93
N GLN A 152 22.28 -1.38 15.16
CA GLN A 152 21.05 -0.69 15.56
C GLN A 152 19.88 -1.19 14.72
N ALA A 153 19.13 -2.17 15.26
CA ALA A 153 17.94 -2.69 14.62
C ALA A 153 16.90 -1.57 14.40
N THR A 154 16.46 -1.39 13.16
CA THR A 154 15.32 -0.57 12.76
C THR A 154 14.02 -1.04 13.45
N ALA A 155 12.98 -0.20 13.45
CA ALA A 155 11.69 -0.58 14.02
C ALA A 155 11.12 -1.87 13.39
N GLY A 156 11.29 -2.05 12.08
CA GLY A 156 10.87 -3.25 11.36
C GLY A 156 11.66 -4.49 11.76
N GLU A 157 12.99 -4.41 11.89
CA GLU A 157 13.81 -5.53 12.37
C GLU A 157 13.43 -5.93 13.81
N ARG A 158 13.16 -4.97 14.69
CA ARG A 158 12.70 -5.25 16.06
C ARG A 158 11.34 -5.95 16.08
N GLN A 159 10.38 -5.48 15.28
CA GLN A 159 9.06 -6.10 15.18
C GLN A 159 9.14 -7.50 14.57
N TYR A 160 10.01 -7.72 13.59
CA TYR A 160 10.26 -9.05 13.04
C TYR A 160 10.86 -10.00 14.09
N GLN A 161 11.89 -9.55 14.83
CA GLN A 161 12.53 -10.37 15.85
C GLN A 161 11.61 -10.70 17.03
N HIS A 162 10.76 -9.77 17.44
CA HIS A 162 9.91 -9.95 18.62
C HIS A 162 8.58 -10.64 18.32
N TYR A 163 8.01 -10.41 17.13
CA TYR A 163 6.65 -10.84 16.79
C TYR A 163 6.53 -11.60 15.45
N GLY A 164 7.63 -11.77 14.71
CA GLY A 164 7.61 -12.40 13.38
C GLY A 164 6.98 -11.54 12.28
N LEU A 165 6.76 -10.25 12.53
CA LEU A 165 6.09 -9.36 11.58
C LEU A 165 7.04 -8.93 10.45
N THR A 166 6.72 -9.31 9.23
CA THR A 166 7.53 -9.01 8.03
C THR A 166 7.23 -7.65 7.41
N GLY A 167 6.05 -7.07 7.69
CA GLY A 167 5.59 -5.79 7.15
C GLY A 167 5.57 -5.74 5.62
N ALA A 168 5.78 -4.54 5.06
CA ALA A 168 5.75 -4.30 3.61
C ALA A 168 6.68 -5.22 2.80
N ARG A 169 7.82 -5.64 3.37
CA ARG A 169 8.76 -6.56 2.72
C ARG A 169 8.16 -7.95 2.50
N GLY A 170 7.49 -8.50 3.51
CA GLY A 170 6.82 -9.79 3.39
C GLY A 170 5.57 -9.72 2.52
N GLU A 171 4.86 -8.59 2.54
CA GLU A 171 3.78 -8.36 1.58
C GLU A 171 4.32 -8.43 0.15
N ALA A 172 5.35 -7.67 -0.20
CA ALA A 172 5.95 -7.74 -1.53
C ALA A 172 6.49 -9.14 -1.87
N GLU A 173 7.24 -9.78 -0.96
CA GLU A 173 7.83 -11.11 -1.17
C GLU A 173 6.76 -12.20 -1.40
N SER A 174 5.60 -12.08 -0.77
CA SER A 174 4.45 -12.97 -0.99
C SER A 174 3.59 -12.61 -2.23
N GLY A 175 3.96 -11.54 -2.95
CA GLY A 175 3.20 -10.98 -4.06
C GLY A 175 1.92 -10.25 -3.64
N PHE A 176 1.89 -9.67 -2.45
CA PHE A 176 0.73 -9.02 -1.81
C PHE A 176 -0.38 -9.99 -1.41
N ALA A 177 -0.02 -11.08 -0.74
CA ALA A 177 -0.98 -12.12 -0.35
C ALA A 177 -2.17 -11.60 0.46
N THR A 178 -1.96 -10.62 1.35
CA THR A 178 -3.03 -10.00 2.15
C THR A 178 -4.02 -9.26 1.25
N VAL A 179 -3.53 -8.52 0.27
CA VAL A 179 -4.38 -7.79 -0.69
C VAL A 179 -5.15 -8.76 -1.57
N ARG A 180 -4.50 -9.80 -2.12
CA ARG A 180 -5.20 -10.82 -2.93
C ARG A 180 -6.32 -11.50 -2.15
N LYS A 181 -6.10 -11.79 -0.85
CA LYS A 181 -7.13 -12.34 0.04
C LYS A 181 -8.27 -11.36 0.33
N ALA A 182 -7.98 -10.08 0.52
CA ALA A 182 -9.01 -9.07 0.71
C ALA A 182 -9.86 -8.89 -0.56
N LEU A 183 -9.21 -8.82 -1.72
CA LEU A 183 -9.86 -8.68 -3.03
C LEU A 183 -10.76 -9.86 -3.38
N SER A 184 -10.37 -11.10 -3.04
CA SER A 184 -11.20 -12.29 -3.34
C SER A 184 -12.55 -12.32 -2.61
N THR A 185 -12.72 -11.50 -1.58
CA THR A 185 -13.98 -11.38 -0.81
C THR A 185 -14.62 -10.00 -0.93
N TRP A 186 -13.99 -9.07 -1.66
CA TRP A 186 -14.50 -7.73 -1.90
C TRP A 186 -15.41 -7.72 -3.12
N ASN A 187 -16.56 -7.06 -3.01
CA ASN A 187 -17.57 -7.01 -4.08
C ASN A 187 -17.29 -5.94 -5.16
N GLY A 188 -16.17 -5.22 -5.05
CA GLY A 188 -15.77 -4.18 -6.01
C GLY A 188 -16.50 -2.85 -5.89
N GLN A 189 -17.38 -2.67 -4.88
CA GLN A 189 -18.25 -1.48 -4.84
C GLN A 189 -17.71 -0.33 -4.00
N GLN A 190 -17.26 -0.61 -2.77
CA GLN A 190 -16.93 0.43 -1.80
C GLN A 190 -15.49 0.26 -1.28
N LEU A 191 -14.66 1.29 -1.43
CA LEU A 191 -13.28 1.30 -0.94
C LEU A 191 -13.18 1.16 0.58
N HIS A 192 -14.14 1.73 1.32
CA HIS A 192 -14.24 1.54 2.78
C HIS A 192 -14.36 0.05 3.15
N ASP A 193 -15.10 -0.75 2.37
CA ASP A 193 -15.22 -2.20 2.60
C ASP A 193 -13.86 -2.90 2.43
N LEU A 194 -13.12 -2.54 1.37
CA LEU A 194 -11.78 -3.08 1.13
C LEU A 194 -10.81 -2.67 2.24
N LEU A 195 -10.85 -1.41 2.68
CA LEU A 195 -10.02 -0.91 3.78
C LEU A 195 -10.32 -1.66 5.09
N LEU A 196 -11.59 -1.84 5.44
CA LEU A 196 -11.98 -2.61 6.62
C LEU A 196 -11.52 -4.07 6.52
N ARG A 197 -11.64 -4.71 5.34
CA ARG A 197 -11.12 -6.07 5.12
C ARG A 197 -9.62 -6.13 5.35
N LEU A 198 -8.86 -5.18 4.80
CA LEU A 198 -7.41 -5.10 5.00
C LEU A 198 -7.08 -4.89 6.49
N MET A 199 -7.72 -3.93 7.16
CA MET A 199 -7.53 -3.70 8.60
C MET A 199 -7.86 -4.92 9.45
N ALA A 200 -8.81 -5.76 9.03
CA ALA A 200 -9.23 -6.96 9.75
C ALA A 200 -8.21 -8.11 9.70
N ILE A 201 -7.29 -8.14 8.72
CA ILE A 201 -6.37 -9.27 8.50
C ILE A 201 -4.89 -8.89 8.40
N ASN A 202 -4.58 -7.63 8.08
CA ASN A 202 -3.22 -7.16 7.93
C ASN A 202 -2.54 -7.11 9.31
N PRO A 203 -1.38 -7.76 9.50
CA PRO A 203 -0.57 -7.58 10.70
C PRO A 203 0.21 -6.26 10.62
N ASP A 204 -0.51 -5.14 10.69
CA ASP A 204 0.00 -3.80 10.41
C ASP A 204 1.05 -3.34 11.43
N SER A 205 2.29 -3.22 10.96
CA SER A 205 3.44 -2.75 11.75
C SER A 205 3.26 -1.33 12.31
N ASN A 206 2.46 -0.46 11.67
CA ASN A 206 2.21 0.89 12.17
C ASN A 206 1.35 0.87 13.43
N LEU A 207 0.37 -0.03 13.49
CA LEU A 207 -0.43 -0.25 14.70
C LEU A 207 0.43 -0.79 15.83
N VAL A 208 1.27 -1.78 15.54
CA VAL A 208 2.18 -2.35 16.55
C VAL A 208 3.19 -1.33 17.06
N ALA A 209 3.68 -0.43 16.20
CA ALA A 209 4.58 0.64 16.61
C ALA A 209 3.95 1.66 17.57
N ARG A 210 2.62 1.85 17.49
CA ARG A 210 1.89 2.87 18.27
C ARG A 210 1.18 2.31 19.49
N GLY A 211 0.60 1.11 19.39
CA GLY A 211 -0.21 0.49 20.44
C GLY A 211 0.13 -0.97 20.74
N GLY A 212 1.25 -1.48 20.22
CA GLY A 212 1.65 -2.87 20.42
C GLY A 212 0.69 -3.88 19.77
N ILE A 213 0.81 -5.14 20.19
CA ILE A 213 -0.06 -6.22 19.71
C ILE A 213 -1.53 -5.97 20.10
N ASP A 214 -1.77 -5.38 21.27
CA ASP A 214 -3.11 -5.03 21.74
C ASP A 214 -3.78 -3.98 20.83
N GLY A 215 -3.02 -2.96 20.40
CA GLY A 215 -3.50 -1.96 19.44
C GLY A 215 -3.81 -2.56 18.07
N LEU A 216 -2.97 -3.49 17.59
CA LEU A 216 -3.24 -4.25 16.37
C LEU A 216 -4.53 -5.09 16.51
N GLY A 217 -4.65 -5.86 17.58
CA GLY A 217 -5.82 -6.70 17.86
C GLY A 217 -7.10 -5.87 17.96
N TYR A 218 -7.03 -4.72 18.64
CA TYR A 218 -8.16 -3.80 18.77
C TYR A 218 -8.72 -3.36 17.41
N VAL A 219 -7.86 -2.91 16.49
CA VAL A 219 -8.30 -2.46 15.15
C VAL A 219 -8.81 -3.62 14.33
N GLN A 220 -8.13 -4.77 14.36
CA GLN A 220 -8.57 -5.96 13.64
C GLN A 220 -9.96 -6.41 14.09
N ASP A 221 -10.19 -6.48 15.40
CA ASP A 221 -11.49 -6.89 15.95
C ASP A 221 -12.57 -5.84 15.68
N TYR A 222 -12.24 -4.55 15.71
CA TYR A 222 -13.18 -3.49 15.35
C TYR A 222 -13.62 -3.63 13.89
N ALA A 223 -12.66 -3.78 12.96
CA ALA A 223 -12.95 -3.94 11.55
C ALA A 223 -13.76 -5.22 11.27
N ARG A 224 -13.42 -6.35 11.92
CA ARG A 224 -14.21 -7.60 11.82
C ARG A 224 -15.64 -7.42 12.29
N ARG A 225 -15.87 -6.71 13.40
CA ARG A 225 -17.22 -6.42 13.88
C ARG A 225 -18.01 -5.61 12.86
N LEU A 226 -17.44 -4.52 12.34
CA LEU A 226 -18.10 -3.69 11.33
C LEU A 226 -18.42 -4.46 10.05
N LEU A 227 -17.54 -5.34 9.59
CA LEU A 227 -17.80 -6.20 8.44
C LEU A 227 -18.92 -7.22 8.71
N ALA A 228 -19.03 -7.72 9.95
CA ALA A 228 -20.05 -8.71 10.33
C ALA A 228 -21.43 -8.09 10.57
N THR A 229 -21.49 -6.89 11.16
CA THR A 229 -22.75 -6.22 11.52
C THR A 229 -23.23 -5.23 10.46
N GLY A 230 -22.40 -4.96 9.44
CA GLY A 230 -22.57 -3.82 8.54
C GLY A 230 -21.97 -2.54 9.14
N TRP A 231 -21.67 -1.61 8.24
CA TRP A 231 -21.09 -0.31 8.55
C TRP A 231 -21.77 0.78 7.73
N ASP A 232 -21.81 1.97 8.29
CA ASP A 232 -22.24 3.20 7.64
C ASP A 232 -21.26 4.33 7.98
N HIS A 233 -21.57 5.55 7.52
CA HIS A 233 -20.75 6.72 7.80
C HIS A 233 -20.57 6.96 9.31
N HIS A 234 -21.62 6.80 10.11
CA HIS A 234 -21.57 7.03 11.55
C HIS A 234 -20.68 6.00 12.27
N ALA A 235 -20.76 4.73 11.87
CA ALA A 235 -19.91 3.67 12.39
C ALA A 235 -18.42 3.94 12.08
N LEU A 236 -18.11 4.43 10.87
CA LEU A 236 -16.75 4.82 10.48
C LEU A 236 -16.25 6.02 11.29
N VAL A 237 -17.05 7.08 11.47
CA VAL A 237 -16.68 8.21 12.35
C VAL A 237 -16.46 7.77 13.80
N THR A 238 -17.27 6.82 14.28
CA THR A 238 -17.13 6.28 15.63
C THR A 238 -15.82 5.49 15.77
N MET A 239 -15.50 4.66 14.78
CA MET A 239 -14.23 3.93 14.71
C MET A 239 -13.05 4.92 14.64
N ASP A 240 -13.16 5.96 13.82
CA ASP A 240 -12.14 6.99 13.65
C ASP A 240 -11.76 7.64 14.98
N ARG A 241 -12.74 8.18 15.71
CA ARG A 241 -12.53 8.73 17.07
C ARG A 241 -11.87 7.72 18.00
N ALA A 242 -12.34 6.48 17.99
CA ALA A 242 -11.82 5.45 18.87
C ALA A 242 -10.35 5.10 18.58
N LEU A 243 -9.92 5.18 17.32
CA LEU A 243 -8.54 4.99 16.88
C LEU A 243 -7.68 6.22 17.23
N ILE A 244 -8.18 7.43 16.97
CA ILE A 244 -7.51 8.70 17.30
C ILE A 244 -7.24 8.80 18.81
N ASP A 245 -8.22 8.52 19.65
CA ASP A 245 -8.11 8.56 21.12
C ASP A 245 -7.03 7.59 21.65
N ARG A 246 -6.78 6.50 20.91
CA ARG A 246 -5.75 5.49 21.23
C ARG A 246 -4.43 5.72 20.50
N ASN A 247 -4.31 6.81 19.74
CA ASN A 247 -3.17 7.11 18.89
C ASN A 247 -2.85 5.97 17.89
N LEU A 248 -3.86 5.27 17.37
CA LEU A 248 -3.72 4.15 16.44
C LEU A 248 -3.90 4.62 15.00
N SER A 249 -2.88 4.38 14.16
CA SER A 249 -2.91 4.68 12.73
C SER A 249 -2.62 3.42 11.91
N PRO A 250 -3.61 2.89 11.16
CA PRO A 250 -3.46 1.69 10.31
C PRO A 250 -2.81 2.01 8.96
N GLY A 251 -1.64 2.66 8.99
CA GLY A 251 -0.94 3.14 7.78
C GLY A 251 -0.51 2.02 6.82
N GLY A 252 -0.18 0.83 7.32
CA GLY A 252 0.15 -0.30 6.45
C GLY A 252 -1.08 -0.78 5.68
N SER A 253 -2.25 -0.72 6.30
CA SER A 253 -3.52 -1.05 5.66
C SER A 253 -3.91 0.00 4.60
N ALA A 254 -3.56 1.27 4.79
CA ALA A 254 -3.70 2.32 3.78
C ALA A 254 -2.78 2.10 2.56
N ASP A 255 -1.52 1.74 2.79
CA ASP A 255 -0.59 1.38 1.71
C ASP A 255 -1.14 0.18 0.90
N LEU A 256 -1.66 -0.84 1.59
CA LEU A 256 -2.28 -2.00 0.95
C LEU A 256 -3.61 -1.70 0.25
N LEU A 257 -4.35 -0.68 0.69
CA LEU A 257 -5.55 -0.22 -0.02
C LEU A 257 -5.18 0.32 -1.40
N SER A 258 -4.08 1.08 -1.48
CA SER A 258 -3.56 1.59 -2.75
C SER A 258 -3.12 0.46 -3.68
N VAL A 259 -2.46 -0.57 -3.14
CA VAL A 259 -2.13 -1.81 -3.90
C VAL A 259 -3.40 -2.49 -4.40
N GLY A 260 -4.43 -2.59 -3.54
CA GLY A 260 -5.73 -3.17 -3.90
C GLY A 260 -6.41 -2.46 -5.06
N TRP A 261 -6.38 -1.12 -5.08
CA TRP A 261 -6.88 -0.31 -6.20
C TRP A 261 -6.19 -0.68 -7.52
N VAL A 262 -4.85 -0.68 -7.53
CA VAL A 262 -4.07 -1.00 -8.73
C VAL A 262 -4.36 -2.42 -9.23
N LEU A 263 -4.35 -3.41 -8.34
CA LEU A 263 -4.58 -4.81 -8.72
C LEU A 263 -6.00 -5.05 -9.23
N ALA A 264 -7.02 -4.42 -8.62
CA ALA A 264 -8.39 -4.49 -9.12
C ALA A 264 -8.52 -3.86 -10.52
N GLY A 265 -7.84 -2.73 -10.78
CA GLY A 265 -7.79 -2.08 -12.09
C GLY A 265 -7.06 -2.89 -13.18
N CYS A 266 -6.25 -3.88 -12.79
CA CYS A 266 -5.53 -4.76 -13.71
C CYS A 266 -6.27 -6.07 -14.03
N GLY A 267 -7.48 -6.26 -13.51
CA GLY A 267 -8.27 -7.49 -13.65
C GLY A 267 -7.91 -8.53 -12.58
N LEU A 268 -8.94 -9.02 -11.88
CA LEU A 268 -8.87 -10.05 -10.84
C LEU A 268 -8.82 -11.47 -11.43
#